data_AF-A0A9D7XCM8-F1
#
_entry.id   AF-A0A9D7XCM8-F1
#
_cell.length_a   1.000
_cell.length_b   1.000
_cell.length_c   1.000
_cell.angle_alpha   90.00
_cell.angle_beta   90.00
_cell.angle_gamma   90.00
#
_symmetry.space_group_name_H-M   'P 1'
#
loop_
_entity.id
_entity.type
_entity.pdbx_description
1 polymer ?
#
loop_
_entity_poly.entity_id
_entity_poly.type
_entity_poly.pdbx_seq_one_letter_code
_entity_poly.pdbx_strand_id
1 'polypeptide(L)'
;MTRSSLRMAALAATLAAFSSPAGAFSLGAPICEVNTLPLVEMSSTLASPPPSGWVLQSRAWYQPGQPQTLRVRNSVDAQRRVRGVLIWAKTGQFTGAGSFAVGPLYQYIPAPAVCGEWALSHNSPTPKSQAELEFTWTAPETGTPILRAFLIEDCGLASGDCRSFQALTPVKALYEAVFVDGLEEPVP
;
A
#
# COMPACT_ATOMS: atom_id res chain seq x y z
N MET A 1 -25.42 -11.79 64.83
CA MET A 1 -26.31 -11.36 63.73
C MET A 1 -25.66 -10.17 63.02
N THR A 2 -25.30 -10.40 61.75
CA THR A 2 -25.21 -9.45 60.62
C THR A 2 -24.65 -8.03 60.83
N ARG A 3 -23.47 -7.76 60.26
CA ARG A 3 -23.26 -6.92 59.06
C ARG A 3 -21.77 -6.73 58.80
N SER A 4 -21.26 -7.29 57.71
CA SER A 4 -19.99 -6.87 57.12
C SER A 4 -20.03 -7.06 55.61
N SER A 5 -19.32 -6.17 54.92
CA SER A 5 -18.88 -6.30 53.53
C SER A 5 -19.88 -5.95 52.44
N LEU A 6 -20.02 -4.65 52.15
CA LEU A 6 -20.58 -4.17 50.88
C LEU A 6 -19.77 -3.01 50.32
N ARG A 7 -18.47 -3.21 50.04
CA ARG A 7 -17.62 -2.26 49.31
C ARG A 7 -16.45 -2.98 48.62
N MET A 8 -16.69 -3.71 47.53
CA MET A 8 -15.65 -4.10 46.57
C MET A 8 -16.27 -4.82 45.36
N ALA A 9 -16.99 -4.10 44.50
CA ALA A 9 -17.44 -4.66 43.23
C ALA A 9 -17.73 -3.58 42.17
N ALA A 10 -16.99 -2.47 42.18
CA ALA A 10 -17.24 -1.37 41.25
C ALA A 10 -15.95 -0.74 40.69
N LEU A 11 -14.88 -1.53 40.52
CA LEU A 11 -13.60 -1.04 39.99
C LEU A 11 -12.92 -1.99 39.00
N ALA A 12 -13.68 -2.86 38.34
CA ALA A 12 -13.15 -3.76 37.30
C ALA A 12 -13.82 -3.58 35.91
N ALA A 13 -14.82 -2.71 35.80
CA ALA A 13 -15.61 -2.55 34.56
C ALA A 13 -15.18 -1.36 33.67
N THR A 14 -14.21 -0.55 34.10
CA THR A 14 -13.81 0.68 33.38
C THR A 14 -12.49 0.58 32.60
N LEU A 15 -11.78 -0.55 32.64
CA LEU A 15 -10.54 -0.73 31.85
C LEU A 15 -10.71 -1.50 30.53
N ALA A 16 -11.91 -1.97 30.19
CA ALA A 16 -12.16 -2.66 28.91
C ALA A 16 -12.57 -1.72 27.76
N ALA A 17 -12.60 -0.40 27.97
CA ALA A 17 -13.11 0.56 27.00
C ALA A 17 -12.06 1.13 26.03
N PHE A 18 -10.79 0.68 26.09
CA PHE A 18 -9.72 1.11 25.19
C PHE A 18 -9.15 0.00 24.31
N SER A 19 -9.85 -1.13 24.18
CA SER A 19 -9.60 -2.03 23.06
C SER A 19 -10.27 -1.45 21.83
N SER A 20 -9.62 -0.48 21.18
CA SER A 20 -9.91 -0.18 19.78
C SER A 20 -9.80 -1.50 19.03
N PRO A 21 -10.87 -2.05 18.44
CA PRO A 21 -10.67 -3.11 17.47
C PRO A 21 -9.79 -2.49 16.39
N ALA A 22 -8.65 -3.12 16.14
CA ALA A 22 -7.75 -2.77 15.07
C ALA A 22 -8.53 -2.87 13.75
N GLY A 23 -9.20 -1.80 13.37
CA GLY A 23 -9.76 -1.66 12.03
C GLY A 23 -8.56 -1.75 11.10
N ALA A 24 -8.38 -2.89 10.43
CA ALA A 24 -7.70 -2.94 9.13
C ALA A 24 -8.19 -1.72 8.36
N PHE A 25 -7.27 -0.82 8.01
CA PHE A 25 -7.52 0.55 7.61
C PHE A 25 -8.69 0.70 6.64
N SER A 26 -9.91 0.81 7.16
CA SER A 26 -11.15 0.63 6.40
C SER A 26 -11.26 1.65 5.25
N LEU A 27 -10.53 2.77 5.40
CA LEU A 27 -10.51 3.91 4.49
C LEU A 27 -9.08 4.28 4.07
N GLY A 28 -8.15 3.33 3.95
CA GLY A 28 -6.80 3.62 3.42
C GLY A 28 -5.68 3.78 4.45
N ALA A 29 -4.44 3.56 4.00
CA ALA A 29 -3.24 3.63 4.82
C ALA A 29 -2.97 5.08 5.30
N PRO A 30 -2.56 5.30 6.56
CA PRO A 30 -2.26 6.62 7.12
C PRO A 30 -0.77 6.97 6.99
N ILE A 31 -0.04 6.29 6.12
CA ILE A 31 1.41 6.41 5.92
C ILE A 31 1.70 6.51 4.42
N CYS A 32 2.77 7.18 4.05
CA CYS A 32 3.14 7.37 2.65
C CYS A 32 3.78 6.14 2.01
N GLU A 33 4.41 5.32 2.84
CA GLU A 33 5.15 4.15 2.38
C GLU A 33 5.34 3.15 3.50
N VAL A 34 5.63 1.90 3.11
CA VAL A 34 6.19 0.90 4.02
C VAL A 34 7.69 0.87 3.82
N ASN A 35 8.43 1.46 4.78
CA ASN A 35 9.89 1.49 4.76
C ASN A 35 10.48 0.09 4.97
N THR A 36 11.52 -0.26 4.19
CA THR A 36 12.25 -1.54 4.30
C THR A 36 13.76 -1.40 4.20
N LEU A 37 14.31 -0.16 4.21
CA LEU A 37 15.75 0.07 4.11
C LEU A 37 16.26 0.91 5.29
N PRO A 38 17.15 0.38 6.16
CA PRO A 38 17.52 -1.03 6.30
C PRO A 38 16.44 -1.81 7.09
N LEU A 39 16.36 -3.11 6.83
CA LEU A 39 15.56 -4.18 7.45
C LEU A 39 15.32 -4.07 8.97
N VAL A 40 14.53 -3.10 9.42
CA VAL A 40 13.80 -3.21 10.68
C VAL A 40 12.53 -3.97 10.34
N GLU A 41 12.16 -4.96 11.16
CA GLU A 41 10.96 -5.77 10.95
C GLU A 41 9.79 -4.88 10.56
N MET A 42 9.46 -4.96 9.26
CA MET A 42 8.20 -4.47 8.71
C MET A 42 7.11 -4.98 9.63
N SER A 43 6.34 -4.09 10.27
CA SER A 43 5.15 -4.37 11.07
C SER A 43 5.15 -5.74 11.80
N SER A 44 5.12 -5.78 13.13
CA SER A 44 5.06 -7.03 13.93
C SER A 44 3.89 -8.01 13.63
N THR A 45 3.12 -7.75 12.57
CA THR A 45 1.97 -8.50 12.08
C THR A 45 2.11 -8.95 10.61
N LEU A 46 3.29 -8.90 10.01
CA LEU A 46 3.48 -9.47 8.67
C LEU A 46 3.14 -10.96 8.65
N ALA A 47 2.45 -11.35 7.58
CA ALA A 47 2.14 -12.72 7.27
C ALA A 47 3.42 -13.59 7.23
N SER A 48 3.39 -14.75 7.87
CA SER A 48 4.48 -15.75 7.81
C SER A 48 3.90 -17.11 7.40
N PRO A 49 4.18 -17.60 6.17
CA PRO A 49 4.92 -16.92 5.11
C PRO A 49 4.12 -15.75 4.49
N PRO A 50 4.78 -14.73 3.92
CA PRO A 50 4.09 -13.67 3.21
C PRO A 50 3.44 -14.22 1.93
N PRO A 51 2.22 -13.78 1.59
CA PRO A 51 1.64 -14.09 0.29
C PRO A 51 2.58 -13.65 -0.83
N SER A 52 2.80 -14.55 -1.79
CA SER A 52 3.78 -14.40 -2.86
C SER A 52 3.13 -14.21 -4.23
N GLY A 53 3.92 -13.76 -5.20
CA GLY A 53 3.50 -13.65 -6.60
C GLY A 53 3.01 -12.27 -7.03
N TRP A 54 2.83 -11.32 -6.10
CA TRP A 54 2.46 -9.95 -6.44
C TRP A 54 3.61 -9.17 -7.08
N VAL A 55 3.34 -8.59 -8.24
CA VAL A 55 4.29 -7.79 -9.03
C VAL A 55 3.65 -6.48 -9.47
N LEU A 56 4.45 -5.42 -9.46
CA LEU A 56 4.10 -4.14 -10.09
C LEU A 56 4.64 -4.15 -11.53
N GLN A 57 3.72 -4.19 -12.49
CA GLN A 57 4.00 -4.16 -13.92
C GLN A 57 3.91 -2.75 -14.46
N SER A 58 4.89 -2.38 -15.26
CA SER A 58 4.99 -1.12 -15.97
C SER A 58 5.99 -1.28 -17.12
N ARG A 59 6.15 -0.24 -17.94
CA ARG A 59 7.33 -0.13 -18.81
C ARG A 59 8.61 -0.13 -17.97
N ALA A 60 9.76 -0.45 -18.57
CA ALA A 60 11.05 -0.39 -17.87
C ALA A 60 11.60 1.05 -17.75
N TRP A 61 11.01 1.97 -18.50
CA TRP A 61 11.43 3.36 -18.63
C TRP A 61 10.26 4.31 -18.43
N TYR A 62 10.55 5.59 -18.21
CA TYR A 62 9.58 6.67 -18.17
C TYR A 62 10.02 7.83 -19.05
N GLN A 63 9.07 8.63 -19.54
CA GLN A 63 9.35 9.94 -20.13
C GLN A 63 8.94 11.02 -19.13
N PRO A 64 9.77 12.06 -18.90
CA PRO A 64 9.42 13.17 -18.02
C PRO A 64 8.03 13.76 -18.33
N GLY A 65 7.23 13.96 -17.28
CA GLY A 65 5.89 14.55 -17.38
C GLY A 65 4.83 13.71 -18.12
N GLN A 66 5.18 12.51 -18.60
CA GLN A 66 4.23 11.65 -19.31
C GLN A 66 3.53 10.67 -18.36
N PRO A 67 2.20 10.49 -18.50
CA PRO A 67 1.46 9.48 -17.77
C PRO A 67 1.77 8.08 -18.31
N GLN A 68 1.88 7.12 -17.41
CA GLN A 68 1.90 5.71 -17.74
C GLN A 68 0.98 4.90 -16.84
N THR A 69 0.48 3.80 -17.39
CA THR A 69 -0.35 2.85 -16.67
C THR A 69 0.53 1.84 -15.93
N LEU A 70 0.34 1.77 -14.62
CA LEU A 70 0.93 0.78 -13.74
C LEU A 70 -0.14 -0.25 -13.37
N ARG A 71 0.24 -1.53 -13.29
CA ARG A 71 -0.68 -2.62 -12.94
C ARG A 71 -0.09 -3.49 -11.86
N VAL A 72 -0.85 -3.74 -10.80
CA VAL A 72 -0.46 -4.73 -9.79
C VAL A 72 -1.16 -6.05 -10.11
N ARG A 73 -0.39 -7.12 -10.26
CA ARG A 73 -0.90 -8.46 -10.60
C ARG A 73 -0.26 -9.53 -9.75
N ASN A 74 -0.97 -10.63 -9.54
CA ASN A 74 -0.40 -11.84 -9.00
C ASN A 74 -0.02 -12.76 -10.17
N SER A 75 1.27 -13.08 -10.31
CA SER A 75 1.81 -13.89 -11.40
C SER A 75 1.53 -15.38 -11.26
N VAL A 76 1.05 -15.83 -10.10
CA VAL A 76 0.78 -17.24 -9.79
C VAL A 76 -0.71 -17.54 -9.90
N ASP A 77 -1.57 -16.63 -9.43
CA ASP A 77 -3.02 -16.84 -9.35
C ASP A 77 -3.79 -15.59 -9.78
N ALA A 78 -4.41 -15.65 -10.95
CA ALA A 78 -5.18 -14.54 -11.55
C ALA A 78 -6.48 -14.21 -10.80
N GLN A 79 -6.98 -15.12 -9.94
CA GLN A 79 -8.22 -14.91 -9.18
C GLN A 79 -7.97 -14.22 -7.83
N ARG A 80 -6.70 -13.98 -7.47
CA ARG A 80 -6.35 -13.25 -6.24
C ARG A 80 -6.94 -11.84 -6.25
N ARG A 81 -7.46 -11.45 -5.09
CA ARG A 81 -8.05 -10.13 -4.84
C ARG A 81 -7.33 -9.46 -3.67
N VAL A 82 -7.42 -8.14 -3.59
CA VAL A 82 -6.85 -7.36 -2.48
C VAL A 82 -7.90 -6.43 -1.88
N ARG A 83 -7.87 -6.24 -0.57
CA ARG A 83 -8.70 -5.26 0.12
C ARG A 83 -7.95 -3.97 0.35
N GLY A 84 -6.74 -4.12 0.87
CA GLY A 84 -5.83 -3.01 1.14
C GLY A 84 -4.83 -2.82 0.02
N VAL A 85 -4.63 -1.56 -0.37
CA VAL A 85 -3.60 -1.14 -1.31
C VAL A 85 -2.96 0.15 -0.78
N LEU A 86 -1.63 0.21 -0.81
CA LEU A 86 -0.83 1.42 -0.71
C LEU A 86 0.22 1.35 -1.82
N ILE A 87 0.21 2.30 -2.76
CA ILE A 87 1.20 2.41 -3.84
C ILE A 87 1.89 3.76 -3.73
N TRP A 88 3.19 3.79 -3.94
CA TRP A 88 3.99 5.01 -3.85
C TRP A 88 5.17 4.99 -4.82
N ALA A 89 5.68 6.19 -5.10
CA ALA A 89 6.86 6.40 -5.93
C ALA A 89 7.81 7.42 -5.26
N LYS A 90 9.11 7.15 -5.30
CA LYS A 90 10.16 8.03 -4.73
C LYS A 90 11.43 8.05 -5.57
N THR A 91 12.18 9.14 -5.52
CA THR A 91 13.54 9.25 -6.09
C THR A 91 14.64 9.21 -5.03
N GLY A 92 14.27 9.29 -3.74
CA GLY A 92 15.19 9.23 -2.61
C GLY A 92 14.51 8.78 -1.33
N GLN A 93 15.23 8.79 -0.21
CA GLN A 93 14.69 8.31 1.07
C GLN A 93 13.45 9.09 1.52
N PHE A 94 13.42 10.40 1.29
CA PHE A 94 12.34 11.28 1.76
C PHE A 94 11.66 12.07 0.63
N THR A 95 11.97 11.74 -0.62
CA THR A 95 11.54 12.52 -1.80
C THR A 95 10.57 11.71 -2.63
N GLY A 96 9.30 12.13 -2.60
CA GLY A 96 8.25 11.61 -3.49
C GLY A 96 8.53 11.89 -4.96
N ALA A 97 8.06 11.03 -5.85
CA ALA A 97 8.33 11.11 -7.27
C ALA A 97 7.09 10.96 -8.15
N GLY A 98 6.92 11.92 -9.06
CA GLY A 98 5.77 11.97 -9.95
C GLY A 98 4.46 12.20 -9.20
N SER A 99 3.34 11.97 -9.89
CA SER A 99 2.01 12.10 -9.32
C SER A 99 1.10 11.00 -9.82
N PHE A 100 0.30 10.44 -8.93
CA PHE A 100 -0.74 9.49 -9.27
C PHE A 100 -2.06 10.22 -9.51
N ALA A 101 -2.80 9.81 -10.55
CA ALA A 101 -4.17 10.23 -10.71
C ALA A 101 -5.10 9.40 -9.81
N VAL A 102 -6.02 10.04 -9.10
CA VAL A 102 -7.00 9.38 -8.23
C VAL A 102 -8.10 8.75 -9.08
N GLY A 103 -8.20 7.41 -9.01
CA GLY A 103 -9.33 6.65 -9.54
C GLY A 103 -10.46 6.45 -8.51
N PRO A 104 -11.60 5.86 -8.91
CA PRO A 104 -12.80 5.73 -8.05
C PRO A 104 -12.59 4.84 -6.80
N LEU A 105 -11.59 3.97 -6.82
CA LEU A 105 -11.30 3.01 -5.73
C LEU A 105 -10.16 3.48 -4.81
N TYR A 106 -9.59 4.64 -5.10
CA TYR A 106 -8.37 5.13 -4.48
C TYR A 106 -8.56 6.56 -4.01
N GLN A 107 -7.62 7.01 -3.19
CA GLN A 107 -7.53 8.35 -2.67
C GLN A 107 -6.07 8.65 -2.34
N TYR A 108 -5.73 9.94 -2.27
CA TYR A 108 -4.47 10.35 -1.66
C TYR A 108 -4.44 9.97 -0.18
N ILE A 109 -3.24 9.84 0.35
CA ILE A 109 -3.04 9.48 1.76
C ILE A 109 -3.63 10.60 2.65
N PRO A 110 -4.63 10.29 3.49
CA PRO A 110 -5.23 11.29 4.35
C PRO A 110 -4.26 11.69 5.47
N ALA A 111 -4.52 12.84 6.09
CA ALA A 111 -3.84 13.27 7.30
C ALA A 111 -3.87 12.14 8.38
N PRO A 112 -2.82 12.01 9.21
CA PRO A 112 -1.76 12.99 9.46
C PRO A 112 -0.56 12.92 8.49
N ALA A 113 -0.46 11.90 7.64
CA ALA A 113 0.64 11.82 6.68
C ALA A 113 0.39 12.78 5.51
N VAL A 114 1.41 13.57 5.15
CA VAL A 114 1.34 14.53 4.04
C VAL A 114 2.17 14.00 2.88
N CYS A 115 1.58 13.09 2.12
CA CYS A 115 2.26 12.35 1.04
C CYS A 115 2.06 12.97 -0.34
N GLY A 116 1.41 14.14 -0.43
CA GLY A 116 1.06 14.76 -1.71
C GLY A 116 0.41 13.79 -2.68
N GLU A 117 0.79 13.90 -3.95
CA GLU A 117 0.25 13.06 -5.02
C GLU A 117 1.12 11.84 -5.36
N TRP A 118 2.27 11.67 -4.69
CA TRP A 118 3.21 10.60 -5.00
C TRP A 118 2.90 9.26 -4.30
N ALA A 119 1.80 9.22 -3.53
CA ALA A 119 1.27 8.00 -2.93
C ALA A 119 -0.26 7.97 -2.96
N LEU A 120 -0.81 6.78 -3.20
CA LEU A 120 -2.25 6.49 -3.14
C LEU A 120 -2.54 5.32 -2.21
N SER A 121 -3.72 5.36 -1.60
CA SER A 121 -4.28 4.21 -0.92
C SER A 121 -5.72 3.93 -1.37
N HIS A 122 -6.18 2.70 -1.13
CA HIS A 122 -7.59 2.34 -1.25
C HIS A 122 -8.49 3.24 -0.39
N ASN A 123 -9.71 3.50 -0.85
CA ASN A 123 -10.70 4.31 -0.13
C ASN A 123 -11.79 3.48 0.58
N SER A 124 -11.79 2.15 0.38
CA SER A 124 -12.78 1.23 0.94
C SER A 124 -12.21 -0.18 1.11
N PRO A 125 -12.72 -0.97 2.06
CA PRO A 125 -12.22 -2.32 2.34
C PRO A 125 -12.81 -3.37 1.38
N THR A 126 -13.59 -2.93 0.39
CA THR A 126 -14.16 -3.78 -0.64
C THR A 126 -13.04 -4.45 -1.43
N PRO A 127 -13.09 -5.78 -1.60
CA PRO A 127 -12.04 -6.50 -2.31
C PRO A 127 -12.06 -6.14 -3.80
N LYS A 128 -10.86 -5.89 -4.33
CA LYS A 128 -10.59 -5.44 -5.70
C LYS A 128 -9.98 -6.60 -6.47
N SER A 129 -10.50 -6.84 -7.67
CA SER A 129 -9.92 -7.76 -8.65
C SER A 129 -8.63 -7.18 -9.23
N GLN A 130 -7.78 -8.02 -9.84
CA GLN A 130 -6.55 -7.53 -10.47
C GLN A 130 -6.79 -6.58 -11.65
N ALA A 131 -7.96 -6.63 -12.29
CA ALA A 131 -8.34 -5.69 -13.34
C ALA A 131 -8.56 -4.27 -12.79
N GLU A 132 -8.94 -4.15 -11.51
CA GLU A 132 -9.15 -2.88 -10.82
C GLU A 132 -7.86 -2.31 -10.19
N LEU A 133 -6.78 -3.11 -10.16
CA LEU A 133 -5.46 -2.71 -9.67
C LEU A 133 -4.63 -2.02 -10.75
N GLU A 134 -5.25 -1.02 -11.37
CA GLU A 134 -4.65 -0.17 -12.39
C GLU A 134 -4.50 1.27 -11.88
N PHE A 135 -3.35 1.86 -12.11
CA PHE A 135 -2.99 3.20 -11.62
C PHE A 135 -2.39 4.01 -12.77
N THR A 136 -2.85 5.24 -12.93
CA THR A 136 -2.20 6.21 -13.82
C THR A 136 -1.19 7.01 -13.01
N TRP A 137 0.08 6.97 -13.40
CA TRP A 137 1.16 7.69 -12.75
C TRP A 137 1.90 8.54 -13.78
N THR A 138 1.98 9.85 -13.51
CA THR A 138 2.76 10.81 -14.28
C THR A 138 4.16 10.88 -13.71
N ALA A 139 5.15 10.65 -14.56
CA ALA A 139 6.52 10.57 -14.14
C ALA A 139 7.10 11.95 -13.75
N PRO A 140 8.07 12.00 -12.81
CA PRO A 140 8.73 13.25 -12.44
C PRO A 140 9.53 13.81 -13.61
N GLU A 141 9.89 15.10 -13.51
CA GLU A 141 10.73 15.76 -14.52
C GLU A 141 12.16 15.21 -14.55
N THR A 142 12.66 14.68 -13.43
CA THR A 142 14.03 14.15 -13.32
C THR A 142 14.14 13.03 -12.27
N GLY A 143 15.21 12.24 -12.35
CA GLY A 143 15.65 11.29 -11.33
C GLY A 143 15.40 9.81 -11.68
N THR A 144 15.65 8.91 -10.75
CA THR A 144 15.34 7.48 -10.92
C THR A 144 14.21 7.10 -9.98
N PRO A 145 12.95 7.19 -10.43
CA PRO A 145 11.81 6.84 -9.60
C PRO A 145 11.80 5.34 -9.31
N ILE A 146 11.60 5.03 -8.04
CA ILE A 146 11.37 3.71 -7.49
C ILE A 146 9.90 3.61 -7.11
N LEU A 147 9.19 2.66 -7.71
CA LEU A 147 7.80 2.37 -7.42
C LEU A 147 7.64 1.07 -6.64
N ARG A 148 6.65 1.05 -5.76
CA ARG A 148 6.31 -0.13 -4.97
C ARG A 148 4.86 -0.11 -4.53
N ALA A 149 4.29 -1.29 -4.31
CA ALA A 149 2.96 -1.44 -3.73
C ALA A 149 2.97 -2.41 -2.54
N PHE A 150 2.32 -2.00 -1.47
CA PHE A 150 1.94 -2.84 -0.34
C PHE A 150 0.47 -3.22 -0.46
N LEU A 151 0.17 -4.48 -0.21
CA LEU A 151 -1.12 -5.09 -0.46
C LEU A 151 -1.58 -5.86 0.77
N ILE A 152 -2.88 -5.88 0.99
CA ILE A 152 -3.52 -6.79 1.93
C ILE A 152 -4.46 -7.67 1.10
N GLU A 153 -4.13 -8.95 0.95
CA GLU A 153 -4.95 -9.89 0.19
C GLU A 153 -6.35 -10.03 0.81
N ASP A 154 -7.33 -10.34 -0.02
CA ASP A 154 -8.62 -10.81 0.46
C ASP A 154 -8.47 -12.22 1.04
N CYS A 155 -8.74 -12.35 2.33
CA CYS A 155 -8.69 -13.59 3.07
C CYS A 155 -10.04 -14.32 3.15
N GLY A 156 -11.07 -13.83 2.43
CA GLY A 156 -12.40 -14.42 2.41
C GLY A 156 -13.23 -14.20 3.68
N LEU A 157 -12.73 -13.45 4.66
CA LEU A 157 -13.43 -13.13 5.90
C LEU A 157 -14.39 -11.95 5.71
N ALA A 158 -15.61 -12.09 6.22
CA ALA A 158 -16.64 -11.04 6.17
C ALA A 158 -16.26 -9.77 6.94
N SER A 159 -15.46 -9.90 8.01
CA SER A 159 -14.99 -8.78 8.84
C SER A 159 -13.96 -7.89 8.16
N GLY A 160 -13.34 -8.34 7.05
CA GLY A 160 -12.27 -7.60 6.36
C GLY A 160 -10.93 -7.53 7.10
N ASP A 161 -10.79 -8.21 8.25
CA ASP A 161 -9.53 -8.25 9.01
C ASP A 161 -8.55 -9.26 8.41
N CYS A 162 -7.99 -8.89 7.26
CA CYS A 162 -7.00 -9.69 6.54
C CYS A 162 -5.57 -9.23 6.82
N ARG A 163 -5.32 -8.58 7.97
CA ARG A 163 -4.00 -8.03 8.31
C ARG A 163 -2.90 -9.08 8.30
N SER A 164 -3.18 -10.35 8.55
CA SER A 164 -2.18 -11.42 8.45
C SER A 164 -1.90 -11.89 7.02
N PHE A 165 -2.40 -11.20 5.99
CA PHE A 165 -2.22 -11.52 4.56
C PHE A 165 -1.61 -10.33 3.81
N GLN A 166 -0.56 -9.73 4.40
CA GLN A 166 0.16 -8.59 3.86
C GLN A 166 1.24 -9.03 2.87
N ALA A 167 1.25 -8.43 1.68
CA ALA A 167 2.26 -8.64 0.65
C ALA A 167 2.89 -7.32 0.22
N LEU A 168 4.11 -7.39 -0.30
CA LEU A 168 4.86 -6.23 -0.75
C LEU A 168 5.50 -6.57 -2.09
N THR A 169 5.24 -5.77 -3.11
CA THR A 169 5.81 -6.03 -4.43
C THR A 169 7.34 -5.86 -4.39
N PRO A 170 8.07 -6.53 -5.29
CA PRO A 170 9.45 -6.18 -5.58
C PRO A 170 9.58 -4.69 -5.92
N VAL A 171 10.78 -4.17 -5.73
CA VAL A 171 11.15 -2.81 -6.12
C VAL A 171 11.13 -2.69 -7.65
N LYS A 172 10.44 -1.67 -8.17
CA LYS A 172 10.44 -1.34 -9.60
C LYS A 172 11.11 0.02 -9.80
N ALA A 173 12.40 0.00 -10.18
CA ALA A 173 13.08 1.21 -10.62
C ALA A 173 12.74 1.47 -12.10
N LEU A 174 12.50 2.73 -12.45
CA LEU A 174 12.35 3.18 -13.82
C LEU A 174 13.47 4.13 -14.18
N TYR A 175 13.96 4.01 -15.40
CA TYR A 175 14.99 4.88 -15.95
C TYR A 175 14.38 5.85 -16.95
N GLU A 176 14.93 7.05 -17.02
CA GLU A 176 14.48 8.05 -17.98
C GLU A 176 14.78 7.57 -19.41
N ALA A 177 13.77 7.58 -20.27
CA ALA A 177 13.96 7.35 -21.69
C ALA A 177 14.44 8.64 -22.33
N VAL A 178 15.70 8.64 -22.77
CA VAL A 178 16.30 9.76 -23.52
C VAL A 178 15.86 9.74 -25.00
N PHE A 179 15.44 8.57 -25.50
CA PHE A 179 15.03 8.34 -26.88
C PHE A 179 13.71 7.56 -26.94
N VAL A 180 12.68 8.14 -27.54
CA VAL A 180 11.41 7.47 -27.84
C VAL A 180 11.07 7.85 -29.29
N ASP A 181 10.68 6.87 -30.11
CA ASP A 181 10.53 6.93 -31.59
C ASP A 181 11.77 6.57 -32.43
N GLY A 182 12.45 5.47 -32.11
CA GLY A 182 13.21 4.70 -33.12
C GLY A 182 14.68 5.07 -33.35
N LEU A 183 15.34 5.77 -32.42
CA LEU A 183 16.79 5.94 -32.44
C LEU A 183 17.44 5.22 -31.24
N GLU A 184 17.69 3.93 -31.50
CA GLU A 184 18.65 2.98 -30.92
C GLU A 184 18.58 2.57 -29.43
N GLU A 185 18.88 1.27 -29.23
CA GLU A 185 18.72 0.42 -28.04
C GLU A 185 19.55 0.83 -26.80
N PRO A 186 19.22 0.31 -25.60
CA PRO A 186 19.89 0.70 -24.36
C PRO A 186 21.36 0.25 -24.33
N VAL A 187 22.23 1.16 -23.87
CA VAL A 187 23.58 0.80 -23.42
C VAL A 187 23.45 0.02 -22.10
N PRO A 188 24.07 -1.17 -21.97
CA PRO A 188 24.01 -2.02 -20.78
C PRO A 188 24.66 -1.38 -19.53
#